data_AF-A0A7M5UKL2-F1
#
_entry.id   AF-A0A7M5UKL2-F1
#
_cell.length_a   1.000
_cell.length_b   1.000
_cell.length_c   1.000
_cell.angle_alpha   90.00
_cell.angle_beta   90.00
_cell.angle_gamma   90.00
#
_symmetry.space_group_name_H-M   'P 1'
#
loop_
_entity.id
_entity.type
_entity.pdbx_description
1 polymer ?
#
loop_
_entity_poly.entity_id
_entity_poly.type
_entity_poly.pdbx_seq_one_letter_code
_entity_poly.pdbx_strand_id
1 'polypeptide(L)'
;MSKEHYPNAEDIIDEIKGGKWVPESLSILIGQLVGSKVKQQCLSQCIVQAARPRTIITPILFGLGVQLDKTFGSKWLVNHLSKLGLAITPDEVTRFKQSVIANLDADQLSLINSETLTQLFAQWIADNADHNTVTLSGKGTFHGMGIICTSDKPPQGYFGRVPRLTKRLKVERLTEKRGVEIVDYFNNPKTGLNQLLLKPYNELQSVSTTPSSINYDIIWHCGWFSHSKTRPNWNGYMQLATGTTPDPKSKSTVTFLPIIDLTPSSPTCIYSTLQFIINEAKKAGITTPSVTFDQPLWLKAMGIIKEESLDIVCRLGGFHTLMSFVGSIGTMMKGSGLELLLEEMYAENSVSQLISGKEIARALRAFMSTQSALMTLIIENVSDRNPELPELKSLQEFHDTIMDGTHSQDKFESLTSTEEYRKFTEMIRKEKSKLTEESRTAKLWIAFMDYVDVIKMFIFAERTSDWQLHLLAVTNILNLFAATGHIHYAKSARLYVQEMRKLPETHPWLYQHVS
;
A
#
# COMPACT_ATOMS: atom_id res chain seq x y z
N MET A 1 39.93 -6.25 12.75
CA MET A 1 38.45 -6.27 12.89
C MET A 1 38.06 -7.41 13.83
N SER A 2 37.20 -7.18 14.84
CA SER A 2 36.79 -8.22 15.80
C SER A 2 35.66 -9.08 15.22
N LYS A 3 35.63 -10.38 15.55
CA LYS A 3 34.54 -11.32 15.22
C LYS A 3 33.38 -11.26 16.22
N GLU A 4 33.46 -10.38 17.21
CA GLU A 4 32.47 -10.26 18.28
C GLU A 4 31.27 -9.40 17.88
N HIS A 5 31.40 -8.62 16.81
CA HIS A 5 30.34 -7.77 16.27
C HIS A 5 30.24 -7.95 14.76
N TYR A 6 29.03 -7.80 14.23
CA TYR A 6 28.83 -7.75 12.79
C TYR A 6 29.17 -6.35 12.23
N PRO A 7 29.64 -6.28 10.97
CA PRO A 7 29.83 -5.01 10.26
C PRO A 7 28.53 -4.21 10.21
N ASN A 8 28.62 -2.89 10.34
CA ASN A 8 27.46 -1.99 10.15
C ASN A 8 27.31 -1.59 8.66
N ALA A 9 26.28 -0.82 8.33
CA ALA A 9 26.04 -0.40 6.94
C ALA A 9 27.17 0.49 6.38
N GLU A 10 27.78 1.34 7.20
CA GLU A 10 28.91 2.16 6.77
C GLU A 10 30.12 1.31 6.42
N ASP A 11 30.40 0.25 7.18
CA ASP A 11 31.49 -0.69 6.90
C ASP A 11 31.33 -1.38 5.53
N ILE A 12 30.10 -1.42 5.00
CA ILE A 12 29.75 -2.05 3.71
C ILE A 12 29.76 -1.03 2.56
N ILE A 13 29.22 0.17 2.80
CA ILE A 13 29.01 1.19 1.75
C ILE A 13 30.25 2.08 1.56
N ASP A 14 30.98 2.40 2.64
CA ASP A 14 32.15 3.26 2.59
C ASP A 14 33.40 2.44 2.23
N GLU A 15 33.87 2.62 1.00
CA GLU A 15 35.03 1.93 0.42
C GLU A 15 36.32 2.11 1.25
N ILE A 16 36.46 3.25 1.94
CA ILE A 16 37.65 3.57 2.74
C ILE A 16 37.52 2.91 4.11
N LYS A 17 36.37 3.05 4.79
CA LYS A 17 36.16 2.44 6.12
C LYS A 17 36.17 0.92 6.07
N GLY A 18 35.50 0.32 5.10
CA GLY A 18 35.39 -1.13 4.94
C GLY A 18 36.73 -1.82 4.64
N GLY A 19 37.71 -1.08 4.15
CA GLY A 19 39.03 -1.56 3.75
C GLY A 19 40.18 -1.33 4.73
N LYS A 20 40.00 -0.48 5.76
CA LYS A 20 41.08 -0.07 6.69
C LYS A 20 41.80 -1.21 7.42
N TRP A 21 41.15 -2.37 7.54
CA TRP A 21 41.71 -3.53 8.25
C TRP A 21 42.48 -4.49 7.33
N VAL A 22 42.43 -4.29 6.01
CA VAL A 22 43.18 -5.10 5.04
C VAL A 22 44.68 -4.79 5.18
N PRO A 23 45.57 -5.80 5.14
CA PRO A 23 47.01 -5.57 5.20
C PRO A 23 47.50 -4.65 4.07
N GLU A 24 48.30 -3.65 4.42
CA GLU A 24 48.81 -2.63 3.48
C GLU A 24 49.52 -3.26 2.28
N SER A 25 50.33 -4.30 2.50
CA SER A 25 51.02 -5.02 1.44
C SER A 25 50.06 -5.65 0.42
N LEU A 26 48.92 -6.18 0.88
CA LEU A 26 47.89 -6.74 0.01
C LEU A 26 47.14 -5.64 -0.74
N SER A 27 46.83 -4.52 -0.08
CA SER A 27 46.19 -3.37 -0.72
C SER A 27 47.06 -2.78 -1.83
N ILE A 28 48.38 -2.66 -1.61
CA ILE A 28 49.34 -2.21 -2.64
C ILE A 28 49.35 -3.19 -3.81
N LEU A 29 49.48 -4.49 -3.55
CA LEU A 29 49.52 -5.53 -4.58
C LEU A 29 48.26 -5.50 -5.46
N ILE A 30 47.08 -5.53 -4.85
CA ILE A 30 45.81 -5.55 -5.58
C ILE A 30 45.57 -4.21 -6.30
N GLY A 31 46.03 -3.10 -5.73
CA GLY A 31 45.98 -1.78 -6.33
C GLY A 31 46.75 -1.66 -7.65
N GLN A 32 47.84 -2.42 -7.81
CA GLN A 32 48.60 -2.49 -9.07
C GLN A 32 47.92 -3.37 -10.13
N LEU A 33 47.08 -4.32 -9.71
CA LEU A 33 46.47 -5.32 -10.60
C LEU A 33 45.06 -4.94 -11.08
N VAL A 34 44.32 -4.15 -10.30
CA VAL A 34 42.90 -3.90 -10.54
C VAL A 34 42.62 -2.41 -10.42
N GLY A 35 42.14 -1.76 -11.48
CA GLY A 35 41.91 -0.30 -11.46
C GLY A 35 40.68 0.16 -10.65
N SER A 36 39.68 -0.72 -10.43
CA SER A 36 38.46 -0.37 -9.71
C SER A 36 38.62 -0.56 -8.20
N LYS A 37 38.49 0.53 -7.42
CA LYS A 37 38.61 0.51 -5.94
C LYS A 37 37.67 -0.47 -5.26
N VAL A 38 36.40 -0.51 -5.67
CA VAL A 38 35.42 -1.50 -5.15
C VAL A 38 35.89 -2.94 -5.39
N LYS A 39 36.39 -3.24 -6.60
CA LYS A 39 36.90 -4.58 -6.92
C LYS A 39 38.18 -4.91 -6.15
N GLN A 40 39.07 -3.92 -5.95
CA GLN A 40 40.26 -4.09 -5.11
C GLN A 40 39.88 -4.49 -3.69
N GLN A 41 38.90 -3.81 -3.10
CA GLN A 41 38.42 -4.10 -1.75
C GLN A 41 37.78 -5.49 -1.66
N CYS A 42 36.89 -5.82 -2.59
CA CYS A 42 36.26 -7.13 -2.64
C CYS A 42 37.30 -8.27 -2.72
N LEU A 43 38.23 -8.19 -3.67
CA LEU A 43 39.28 -9.20 -3.84
C LEU A 43 40.20 -9.31 -2.63
N SER A 44 40.58 -8.18 -2.04
CA SER A 44 41.42 -8.18 -0.84
C SER A 44 40.71 -8.86 0.33
N GLN A 45 39.42 -8.58 0.54
CA GLN A 45 38.62 -9.23 1.58
C GLN A 45 38.45 -10.74 1.32
N CYS A 46 38.26 -11.15 0.07
CA CYS A 46 38.24 -12.57 -0.32
C CYS A 46 39.56 -13.26 0.03
N ILE A 47 40.70 -12.65 -0.31
CA ILE A 47 42.04 -13.21 -0.04
C ILE A 47 42.27 -13.35 1.46
N VAL A 48 41.96 -12.32 2.26
CA VAL A 48 42.15 -12.42 3.71
C VAL A 48 41.21 -13.46 4.33
N GLN A 49 39.95 -13.52 3.88
CA GLN A 49 38.99 -14.54 4.35
C GLN A 49 39.46 -15.96 4.02
N ALA A 50 40.02 -16.17 2.82
CA ALA A 50 40.56 -17.45 2.39
C ALA A 50 41.83 -17.83 3.16
N ALA A 51 42.73 -16.87 3.41
CA ALA A 51 43.98 -17.09 4.13
C ALA A 51 43.78 -17.30 5.64
N ARG A 52 42.76 -16.68 6.24
CA ARG A 52 42.46 -16.76 7.68
C ARG A 52 40.98 -17.09 7.93
N PRO A 53 40.54 -18.31 7.56
CA PRO A 53 39.14 -18.68 7.70
C PRO A 53 38.71 -18.59 9.17
N ARG A 54 37.48 -18.11 9.40
CA ARG A 54 36.82 -18.02 10.73
C ARG A 54 37.44 -17.02 11.72
N THR A 55 38.45 -16.25 11.32
CA THR A 55 39.08 -15.26 12.21
C THR A 55 38.38 -13.90 12.18
N ILE A 56 37.83 -13.53 11.04
CA ILE A 56 37.18 -12.24 10.80
C ILE A 56 35.85 -12.41 10.06
N ILE A 57 35.00 -11.38 10.14
CA ILE A 57 33.80 -11.25 9.30
C ILE A 57 34.06 -10.03 8.42
N THR A 58 34.20 -10.27 7.13
CA THR A 58 34.55 -9.23 6.18
C THR A 58 33.29 -8.46 5.76
N PRO A 59 33.29 -7.11 5.77
CA PRO A 59 32.09 -6.32 5.50
C PRO A 59 31.42 -6.64 4.17
N ILE A 60 32.19 -6.77 3.08
CA ILE A 60 31.64 -6.95 1.73
C ILE A 60 31.02 -8.34 1.59
N LEU A 61 31.70 -9.40 2.03
CA LEU A 61 31.17 -10.76 1.93
C LEU A 61 29.99 -10.98 2.87
N PHE A 62 30.00 -10.33 4.04
CA PHE A 62 28.88 -10.28 4.98
C PHE A 62 27.68 -9.58 4.34
N GLY A 63 27.86 -8.35 3.88
CA GLY A 63 26.82 -7.54 3.26
C GLY A 63 26.21 -8.23 2.06
N LEU A 64 27.04 -8.78 1.18
CA LEU A 64 26.57 -9.53 0.01
C LEU A 64 25.77 -10.77 0.43
N GLY A 65 26.27 -11.57 1.39
CA GLY A 65 25.55 -12.75 1.86
C GLY A 65 24.17 -12.43 2.47
N VAL A 66 24.10 -11.39 3.30
CA VAL A 66 22.82 -10.92 3.89
C VAL A 66 21.88 -10.36 2.84
N GLN A 67 22.39 -9.56 1.90
CA GLN A 67 21.60 -8.97 0.82
C GLN A 67 21.03 -10.05 -0.11
N LEU A 68 21.84 -11.04 -0.51
CA LEU A 68 21.39 -12.13 -1.36
C LEU A 68 20.31 -12.98 -0.68
N ASP A 69 20.50 -13.29 0.61
CA ASP A 69 19.50 -14.00 1.39
C ASP A 69 18.19 -13.20 1.52
N LYS A 70 18.27 -11.89 1.77
CA LYS A 70 17.10 -11.01 1.87
C LYS A 70 16.37 -10.84 0.55
N THR A 71 17.11 -10.66 -0.55
CA THR A 71 16.53 -10.39 -1.88
C THR A 71 15.96 -11.63 -2.53
N PHE A 72 16.63 -12.78 -2.39
CA PHE A 72 16.29 -13.99 -3.13
C PHE A 72 15.71 -15.12 -2.26
N GLY A 73 15.89 -15.09 -0.94
CA GLY A 73 15.45 -16.17 -0.04
C GLY A 73 16.08 -17.54 -0.34
N SER A 74 17.12 -17.59 -1.19
CA SER A 74 17.67 -18.83 -1.72
C SER A 74 18.92 -19.28 -0.96
N LYS A 75 18.74 -20.26 -0.08
CA LYS A 75 19.85 -20.93 0.60
C LYS A 75 20.85 -21.54 -0.39
N TRP A 76 20.37 -22.04 -1.54
CA TRP A 76 21.22 -22.61 -2.59
C TRP A 76 22.19 -21.56 -3.15
N LEU A 77 21.68 -20.37 -3.48
CA LEU A 77 22.47 -19.28 -4.06
C LEU A 77 23.56 -18.80 -3.09
N VAL A 78 23.16 -18.51 -1.84
CA VAL A 78 24.09 -18.06 -0.80
C VAL A 78 25.15 -19.13 -0.52
N ASN A 79 24.75 -20.41 -0.47
CA ASN A 79 25.69 -21.51 -0.27
C ASN A 79 26.70 -21.62 -1.42
N HIS A 80 26.26 -21.53 -2.67
CA HIS A 80 27.15 -21.64 -3.84
C HIS A 80 28.20 -20.53 -3.85
N LEU A 81 27.79 -19.27 -3.63
CA LEU A 81 28.70 -18.14 -3.58
C LEU A 81 29.63 -18.19 -2.36
N SER A 82 29.15 -18.68 -1.21
CA SER A 82 30.00 -18.86 -0.04
C SER A 82 31.09 -19.91 -0.25
N LYS A 83 30.81 -20.99 -1.01
CA LYS A 83 31.81 -22.01 -1.38
C LYS A 83 32.91 -21.45 -2.28
N LEU A 84 32.58 -20.46 -3.11
CA LEU A 84 33.55 -19.74 -3.95
C LEU A 84 34.31 -18.65 -3.17
N GLY A 85 34.02 -18.45 -1.88
CA GLY A 85 34.63 -17.41 -1.05
C GLY A 85 34.10 -16.00 -1.32
N LEU A 86 32.97 -15.88 -2.02
CA LEU A 86 32.40 -14.59 -2.43
C LEU A 86 31.32 -14.07 -1.48
N ALA A 87 30.85 -14.88 -0.54
CA ALA A 87 29.83 -14.49 0.45
C ALA A 87 30.04 -15.24 1.77
N ILE A 88 29.39 -14.77 2.84
CA ILE A 88 29.27 -15.54 4.08
C ILE A 88 28.36 -16.76 3.91
N THR A 89 28.49 -17.75 4.80
CA THR A 89 27.69 -18.98 4.74
C THR A 89 26.23 -18.72 5.13
N PRO A 90 25.27 -19.54 4.66
CA PRO A 90 23.87 -19.43 5.09
C PRO A 90 23.68 -19.57 6.61
N ASP A 91 24.54 -20.37 7.25
CA ASP A 91 24.53 -20.53 8.71
C ASP A 91 24.95 -19.25 9.43
N GLU A 92 25.91 -18.51 8.86
CA GLU A 92 26.35 -17.22 9.40
C GLU A 92 25.31 -16.12 9.17
N VAL A 93 24.62 -16.12 8.02
CA VAL A 93 23.45 -15.25 7.79
C VAL A 93 22.35 -15.53 8.82
N THR A 94 22.05 -16.80 9.08
CA THR A 94 21.07 -17.20 10.11
C THR A 94 21.52 -16.72 11.50
N ARG A 95 22.80 -16.91 11.83
CA ARG A 95 23.36 -16.46 13.11
C ARG A 95 23.29 -14.93 13.25
N PHE A 96 23.49 -14.18 12.17
CA PHE A 96 23.31 -12.74 12.16
C PHE A 96 21.86 -12.37 12.50
N LYS A 97 20.87 -12.96 11.80
CA LYS A 97 19.45 -12.74 12.11
C LYS A 97 19.10 -13.06 13.57
N GLN A 98 19.59 -14.18 14.09
CA GLN A 98 19.41 -14.55 15.49
C GLN A 98 20.11 -13.59 16.45
N SER A 99 21.26 -13.04 16.06
CA SER A 99 21.99 -12.06 16.86
C SER A 99 21.25 -10.73 16.90
N VAL A 100 20.65 -10.30 15.77
CA VAL A 100 19.77 -9.14 15.75
C VAL A 100 18.62 -9.37 16.73
N ILE A 101 17.90 -10.48 16.61
CA ILE A 101 16.78 -10.80 17.52
C ILE A 101 17.26 -10.81 18.97
N ALA A 102 18.30 -11.58 19.31
CA ALA A 102 18.75 -11.75 20.69
C ALA A 102 19.19 -10.43 21.37
N ASN A 103 19.67 -9.44 20.60
CA ASN A 103 20.08 -8.14 21.12
C ASN A 103 19.02 -7.05 20.97
N LEU A 104 17.84 -7.37 20.43
CA LEU A 104 16.66 -6.51 20.57
C LEU A 104 16.08 -6.72 21.96
N ASP A 105 15.96 -5.65 22.74
CA ASP A 105 15.15 -5.65 23.95
C ASP A 105 13.68 -5.90 23.58
N ALA A 106 12.91 -6.54 24.46
CA ALA A 106 11.46 -6.74 24.26
C ALA A 106 10.74 -5.40 24.02
N ASP A 107 11.22 -4.33 24.67
CA ASP A 107 10.70 -2.97 24.50
C ASP A 107 11.22 -2.28 23.22
N GLN A 108 12.30 -2.77 22.59
CA GLN A 108 12.74 -2.31 21.27
C GLN A 108 11.99 -3.01 20.12
N LEU A 109 11.33 -4.12 20.41
CA LEU A 109 10.38 -4.78 19.49
C LEU A 109 9.00 -4.12 19.50
N SER A 110 8.62 -3.46 20.60
CA SER A 110 7.54 -2.47 20.57
C SER A 110 8.02 -1.24 19.81
N LEU A 111 7.24 -0.83 18.82
CA LEU A 111 7.57 0.20 17.82
C LEU A 111 7.93 1.59 18.39
N ILE A 112 7.74 1.77 19.68
CA ILE A 112 7.72 3.05 20.37
C ILE A 112 8.72 3.03 21.51
N ASN A 113 10.01 3.09 21.18
CA ASN A 113 11.04 3.44 22.14
C ASN A 113 11.86 4.60 21.57
N SER A 114 11.41 5.82 21.85
CA SER A 114 12.28 6.93 22.16
C SER A 114 11.50 7.95 22.98
N GLU A 115 12.16 8.55 23.97
CA GLU A 115 11.68 9.65 24.83
C GLU A 115 11.32 10.94 24.05
N THR A 116 11.14 10.84 22.73
CA THR A 116 10.91 11.92 21.76
C THR A 116 9.58 11.79 21.01
N LEU A 117 8.70 10.84 21.40
CA LEU A 117 7.56 10.39 20.59
C LEU A 117 6.18 10.91 21.02
N THR A 118 6.07 12.13 21.54
CA THR A 118 4.76 12.71 21.89
C THR A 118 3.92 13.19 20.69
N GLN A 119 4.32 12.92 19.43
CA GLN A 119 3.66 13.49 18.23
C GLN A 119 3.59 12.56 16.99
N LEU A 120 3.81 11.25 17.08
CA LEU A 120 3.73 10.36 15.90
C LEU A 120 2.39 9.63 15.80
N PHE A 121 1.76 9.68 14.63
CA PHE A 121 0.57 8.88 14.33
C PHE A 121 0.96 7.48 13.85
N ALA A 122 0.29 6.45 14.38
CA ALA A 122 0.43 5.08 13.90
C ALA A 122 -0.93 4.40 13.75
N GLN A 123 -1.03 3.52 12.75
CA GLN A 123 -2.20 2.70 12.50
C GLN A 123 -1.78 1.27 12.16
N TRP A 124 -2.63 0.32 12.49
CA TRP A 124 -2.35 -1.10 12.34
C TRP A 124 -3.19 -1.70 11.21
N ILE A 125 -2.62 -2.69 10.55
CA ILE A 125 -3.30 -3.52 9.56
C ILE A 125 -3.02 -4.96 9.93
N ALA A 126 -4.06 -5.78 9.97
CA ALA A 126 -3.92 -7.20 10.25
C ALA A 126 -4.65 -8.00 9.18
N ASP A 127 -3.98 -9.02 8.68
CA ASP A 127 -4.45 -9.86 7.57
C ASP A 127 -3.77 -11.24 7.63
N ASN A 128 -4.16 -12.13 6.73
CA ASN A 128 -3.58 -13.46 6.61
C ASN A 128 -2.08 -13.38 6.28
N ALA A 129 -1.27 -14.08 7.06
CA ALA A 129 0.12 -14.38 6.75
C ALA A 129 0.21 -15.84 6.28
N ASP A 130 0.29 -16.01 4.97
CA ASP A 130 0.33 -17.32 4.33
C ASP A 130 1.75 -17.68 3.86
N HIS A 131 2.22 -18.89 4.19
CA HIS A 131 3.46 -19.44 3.64
C HIS A 131 3.30 -20.84 3.08
N ASN A 132 4.09 -21.14 2.04
CA ASN A 132 4.12 -22.43 1.35
C ASN A 132 2.74 -22.89 0.85
N THR A 133 1.88 -21.97 0.40
CA THR A 133 0.50 -22.27 -0.03
C THR A 133 0.41 -23.20 -1.24
N VAL A 134 1.45 -23.25 -2.07
CA VAL A 134 1.51 -24.09 -3.26
C VAL A 134 2.02 -25.49 -2.90
N THR A 135 1.12 -26.33 -2.38
CA THR A 135 1.38 -27.76 -2.14
C THR A 135 0.35 -28.61 -2.87
N LEU A 136 0.74 -29.81 -3.31
CA LEU A 136 -0.15 -30.73 -4.02
C LEU A 136 -1.41 -31.10 -3.21
N SER A 137 -1.31 -31.14 -1.89
CA SER A 137 -2.37 -31.56 -0.98
C SER A 137 -3.05 -30.42 -0.22
N GLY A 138 -2.54 -29.19 -0.33
CA GLY A 138 -2.93 -28.07 0.55
C GLY A 138 -2.48 -28.25 2.02
N LYS A 139 -1.69 -29.29 2.36
CA LYS A 139 -1.19 -29.53 3.71
C LYS A 139 0.24 -29.00 3.89
N GLY A 140 0.61 -28.73 5.15
CA GLY A 140 1.95 -28.18 5.47
C GLY A 140 2.12 -26.73 5.06
N THR A 141 1.00 -26.03 4.81
CA THR A 141 0.96 -24.59 4.64
C THR A 141 0.94 -23.93 6.02
N PHE A 142 1.46 -22.71 6.09
CA PHE A 142 1.28 -21.85 7.26
C PHE A 142 0.16 -20.86 6.94
N HIS A 143 -0.77 -20.69 7.89
CA HIS A 143 -1.91 -19.78 7.80
C HIS A 143 -2.14 -19.13 9.18
N GLY A 144 -1.43 -18.04 9.42
CA GLY A 144 -1.46 -17.28 10.68
C GLY A 144 -1.90 -15.84 10.48
N MET A 145 -2.06 -15.07 11.56
CA MET A 145 -2.37 -13.63 11.48
C MET A 145 -1.07 -12.82 11.40
N GLY A 146 -0.88 -12.12 10.29
CA GLY A 146 0.14 -11.10 10.14
C GLY A 146 -0.38 -9.76 10.62
N ILE A 147 0.50 -8.98 11.26
CA ILE A 147 0.20 -7.61 11.70
C ILE A 147 1.31 -6.72 11.17
N ILE A 148 0.93 -5.58 10.59
CA ILE A 148 1.84 -4.50 10.25
C ILE A 148 1.37 -3.22 10.95
N CYS A 149 2.33 -2.36 11.25
CA CYS A 149 2.08 -1.00 11.69
C CYS A 149 2.65 -0.04 10.67
N THR A 150 1.86 0.98 10.33
CA THR A 150 2.29 2.10 9.51
C THR A 150 2.34 3.36 10.36
N SER A 151 3.42 4.11 10.27
CA SER A 151 3.57 5.37 10.98
C SER A 151 4.27 6.42 10.14
N ASP A 152 4.12 7.67 10.53
CA ASP A 152 4.83 8.85 10.01
C ASP A 152 6.30 8.93 10.45
N LYS A 153 6.78 7.98 11.26
CA LYS A 153 8.18 7.89 11.66
C LYS A 153 9.06 7.73 10.41
N PRO A 154 10.10 8.56 10.21
CA PRO A 154 11.09 8.27 9.17
C PRO A 154 11.79 6.96 9.49
N PRO A 155 12.14 6.14 8.47
CA PRO A 155 12.85 4.90 8.72
C PRO A 155 14.14 5.22 9.48
N GLN A 156 14.23 4.72 10.72
CA GLN A 156 15.49 4.65 11.44
C GLN A 156 16.33 3.58 10.72
N GLY A 157 16.95 3.99 9.62
CA GLY A 157 18.04 3.27 9.02
C GLY A 157 19.17 3.18 10.04
N TYR A 158 19.93 2.10 9.96
CA TYR A 158 21.08 1.79 10.81
C TYR A 158 20.71 1.05 12.11
N PHE A 159 20.64 -0.28 11.98
CA PHE A 159 21.11 -1.12 13.08
C PHE A 159 22.53 -0.68 13.42
N GLY A 160 22.78 -0.37 14.69
CA GLY A 160 24.14 -0.18 15.20
C GLY A 160 24.97 -1.45 15.03
N ARG A 161 26.19 -1.47 15.58
CA ARG A 161 27.00 -2.70 15.57
C ARG A 161 26.29 -3.79 16.37
N VAL A 162 25.87 -4.85 15.68
CA VAL A 162 25.14 -5.98 16.29
C VAL A 162 26.15 -6.93 16.96
N PRO A 163 26.04 -7.17 18.29
CA PRO A 163 26.87 -8.17 18.96
C PRO A 163 26.58 -9.56 18.39
N ARG A 164 27.64 -10.26 17.99
CA ARG A 164 27.54 -11.58 17.38
C ARG A 164 27.39 -12.64 18.46
N LEU A 165 26.29 -13.39 18.44
CA LEU A 165 26.11 -14.57 19.28
C LEU A 165 27.27 -15.54 19.13
N THR A 166 27.69 -16.26 20.17
CA THR A 166 28.79 -17.25 20.10
C THR A 166 28.39 -18.55 19.38
N LYS A 167 27.11 -18.89 19.40
CA LYS A 167 26.50 -20.02 18.69
C LYS A 167 25.06 -19.69 18.31
N ARG A 168 24.51 -20.44 17.35
CA ARG A 168 23.07 -20.35 17.06
C ARG A 168 22.25 -20.78 18.27
N LEU A 169 21.14 -20.10 18.48
CA LEU A 169 20.17 -20.42 19.51
C LEU A 169 19.07 -21.31 18.93
N LYS A 170 18.46 -22.13 19.78
CA LYS A 170 17.22 -22.84 19.43
C LYS A 170 16.09 -21.82 19.25
N VAL A 171 15.16 -22.12 18.35
CA VAL A 171 14.07 -21.19 18.00
C VAL A 171 13.19 -20.90 19.21
N GLU A 172 12.88 -21.90 20.03
CA GLU A 172 11.99 -21.74 21.19
C GLU A 172 12.55 -20.69 22.18
N ARG A 173 13.87 -20.69 22.39
CA ARG A 173 14.54 -19.70 23.24
C ARG A 173 14.60 -18.32 22.61
N LEU A 174 14.61 -18.23 21.28
CA LEU A 174 14.59 -16.95 20.57
C LEU A 174 13.21 -16.30 20.61
N THR A 175 12.15 -17.09 20.64
CA THR A 175 10.76 -16.61 20.56
C THR A 175 10.08 -16.50 21.93
N GLU A 176 10.69 -17.04 22.99
CA GLU A 176 10.20 -16.98 24.36
C GLU A 176 9.87 -15.53 24.78
N LYS A 177 8.60 -15.27 25.13
CA LYS A 177 8.07 -13.96 25.53
C LYS A 177 8.18 -12.85 24.48
N ARG A 178 8.32 -13.20 23.20
CA ARG A 178 8.40 -12.22 22.08
C ARG A 178 7.22 -12.27 21.11
N GLY A 179 6.31 -13.24 21.29
CA GLY A 179 5.08 -13.36 20.51
C GLY A 179 3.95 -12.51 21.07
N VAL A 180 2.86 -12.41 20.32
CA VAL A 180 1.60 -11.85 20.81
C VAL A 180 1.03 -12.78 21.87
N GLU A 181 0.63 -12.22 23.02
CA GLU A 181 -0.08 -12.96 24.06
C GLU A 181 -1.45 -13.42 23.54
N ILE A 182 -1.74 -14.71 23.67
CA ILE A 182 -3.02 -15.27 23.27
C ILE A 182 -4.01 -15.06 24.40
N VAL A 183 -5.07 -14.30 24.11
CA VAL A 183 -6.18 -14.04 25.02
C VAL A 183 -7.40 -14.78 24.48
N ASP A 184 -7.89 -15.77 25.24
CA ASP A 184 -9.04 -16.56 24.85
C ASP A 184 -10.30 -15.70 24.72
N TYR A 185 -11.04 -15.90 23.62
CA TYR A 185 -12.34 -15.28 23.40
C TYR A 185 -13.46 -16.29 23.63
N PHE A 186 -14.31 -16.03 24.63
CA PHE A 186 -15.44 -16.89 24.95
C PHE A 186 -16.73 -16.26 24.40
N ASN A 187 -17.20 -16.77 23.25
CA ASN A 187 -18.44 -16.29 22.61
C ASN A 187 -19.62 -16.26 23.62
N ASN A 188 -20.24 -15.09 23.80
CA ASN A 188 -21.51 -14.99 24.49
C ASN A 188 -22.66 -15.22 23.48
N PRO A 189 -23.77 -15.89 23.85
CA PRO A 189 -24.94 -16.05 22.97
C PRO A 189 -25.56 -14.74 22.42
N LYS A 190 -25.24 -13.59 23.02
CA LYS A 190 -25.56 -12.27 22.46
C LYS A 190 -24.40 -11.76 21.61
N THR A 191 -24.43 -12.03 20.31
CA THR A 191 -23.39 -11.54 19.40
C THR A 191 -23.36 -10.00 19.40
N GLY A 192 -22.17 -9.39 19.54
CA GLY A 192 -22.04 -7.92 19.49
C GLY A 192 -22.59 -7.29 18.19
N LEU A 193 -22.64 -8.06 17.10
CA LEU A 193 -23.28 -7.65 15.84
C LEU A 193 -24.78 -7.38 15.97
N ASN A 194 -25.50 -8.05 16.86
CA ASN A 194 -26.94 -7.80 17.07
C ASN A 194 -27.22 -6.41 17.65
N GLN A 195 -26.20 -5.76 18.21
CA GLN A 195 -26.28 -4.39 18.72
C GLN A 195 -26.14 -3.34 17.60
N LEU A 196 -25.69 -3.75 16.41
CA LEU A 196 -25.47 -2.87 15.26
C LEU A 196 -26.72 -2.83 14.37
N LEU A 197 -27.46 -1.73 14.47
CA LEU A 197 -28.63 -1.49 13.63
C LEU A 197 -28.25 -0.68 12.39
N LEU A 198 -28.67 -1.15 11.21
CA LEU A 198 -28.53 -0.41 9.97
C LEU A 198 -29.60 0.69 9.89
N LYS A 199 -29.15 1.94 9.79
CA LYS A 199 -30.00 3.08 9.50
C LYS A 199 -30.52 3.04 8.07
N PRO A 200 -31.69 3.64 7.78
CA PRO A 200 -32.19 3.83 6.42
C PRO A 200 -31.13 4.40 5.47
N TYR A 201 -31.11 3.95 4.21
CA TYR A 201 -30.09 4.35 3.24
C TYR A 201 -30.10 5.87 2.96
N ASN A 202 -31.27 6.50 2.97
CA ASN A 202 -31.38 7.94 2.74
C ASN A 202 -30.68 8.77 3.82
N GLU A 203 -30.53 8.25 5.04
CA GLU A 203 -29.76 8.90 6.11
C GLU A 203 -28.25 8.84 5.87
N LEU A 204 -27.80 7.94 4.97
CA LEU A 204 -26.43 7.87 4.48
C LEU A 204 -26.18 8.81 3.30
N GLN A 205 -27.16 9.59 2.84
CA GLN A 205 -27.00 10.51 1.71
C GLN A 205 -26.78 11.96 2.10
N SER A 206 -26.48 12.27 3.38
CA SER A 206 -26.17 13.64 3.80
C SER A 206 -25.13 14.27 2.85
N VAL A 207 -25.51 15.41 2.29
CA VAL A 207 -24.85 16.12 1.20
C VAL A 207 -23.46 16.57 1.64
N SER A 208 -22.45 15.71 1.46
CA SER A 208 -21.10 16.18 1.25
C SER A 208 -21.09 16.72 -0.16
N THR A 209 -21.13 18.04 -0.33
CA THR A 209 -20.77 18.67 -1.60
C THR A 209 -19.48 18.01 -2.07
N THR A 210 -19.50 17.42 -3.27
CA THR A 210 -18.30 16.90 -3.92
C THR A 210 -17.22 17.97 -3.77
N PRO A 211 -16.11 17.70 -3.06
CA PRO A 211 -15.02 18.65 -2.97
C PRO A 211 -14.56 19.00 -4.39
N SER A 212 -13.93 20.16 -4.55
CA SER A 212 -13.29 20.62 -5.80
C SER A 212 -12.20 19.68 -6.35
N SER A 213 -11.98 18.53 -5.71
CA SER A 213 -10.96 17.53 -6.02
C SER A 213 -11.20 16.72 -7.29
N ILE A 214 -12.42 16.70 -7.86
CA ILE A 214 -12.71 15.98 -9.13
C ILE A 214 -12.32 16.82 -10.36
N ASN A 215 -11.84 18.04 -10.15
CA ASN A 215 -11.73 18.98 -11.25
C ASN A 215 -10.58 18.69 -12.25
N TYR A 216 -9.69 17.76 -11.93
CA TYR A 216 -8.50 17.43 -12.73
C TYR A 216 -8.77 16.46 -13.90
N ASP A 217 -9.82 15.65 -13.82
CA ASP A 217 -10.00 14.53 -14.74
C ASP A 217 -10.32 14.96 -16.18
N ILE A 218 -11.12 16.01 -16.33
CA ILE A 218 -11.48 16.55 -17.65
C ILE A 218 -10.23 17.12 -18.34
N ILE A 219 -9.35 17.81 -17.60
CA ILE A 219 -8.10 18.36 -18.12
C ILE A 219 -7.16 17.22 -18.54
N TRP A 220 -7.07 16.16 -17.75
CA TRP A 220 -6.33 14.95 -18.12
C TRP A 220 -6.85 14.33 -19.42
N HIS A 221 -8.17 14.23 -19.59
CA HIS A 221 -8.77 13.72 -20.82
C HIS A 221 -8.54 14.65 -22.03
N CYS A 222 -8.50 15.98 -21.84
CA CYS A 222 -8.10 16.91 -22.90
C CYS A 222 -6.67 16.63 -23.40
N GLY A 223 -5.73 16.27 -22.51
CA GLY A 223 -4.38 15.84 -22.91
C GLY A 223 -4.36 14.57 -23.79
N TRP A 224 -5.27 13.62 -23.52
CA TRP A 224 -5.46 12.44 -24.37
C TRP A 224 -6.01 12.81 -25.75
N PHE A 225 -7.07 13.65 -25.79
CA PHE A 225 -7.67 14.12 -27.04
C PHE A 225 -6.66 14.87 -27.93
N SER A 226 -5.82 15.70 -27.32
CA SER A 226 -4.85 16.56 -28.02
C SER A 226 -3.58 15.84 -28.44
N HIS A 227 -3.47 14.54 -28.14
CA HIS A 227 -2.29 13.74 -28.42
C HIS A 227 -1.01 14.34 -27.85
N SER A 228 -1.05 14.95 -26.65
CA SER A 228 0.11 15.57 -26.01
C SER A 228 1.31 14.60 -25.98
N LYS A 229 2.54 15.13 -26.15
CA LYS A 229 3.76 14.33 -26.33
C LYS A 229 4.02 13.38 -25.14
N THR A 230 3.72 13.83 -23.93
CA THR A 230 3.80 13.06 -22.68
C THR A 230 2.40 12.84 -22.14
N ARG A 231 2.01 11.58 -21.92
CA ARG A 231 0.71 11.19 -21.38
C ARG A 231 0.90 10.22 -20.22
N PRO A 232 1.15 10.73 -18.99
CA PRO A 232 1.22 9.87 -17.83
C PRO A 232 -0.15 9.21 -17.60
N ASN A 233 -0.13 8.00 -17.05
CA ASN A 233 -1.35 7.42 -16.49
C ASN A 233 -1.91 8.33 -15.41
N TRP A 234 -3.22 8.22 -15.14
CA TRP A 234 -3.95 9.09 -14.22
C TRP A 234 -3.22 9.34 -12.89
N ASN A 235 -2.70 8.30 -12.21
CA ASN A 235 -1.93 8.48 -10.97
C ASN A 235 -0.70 9.41 -11.12
N GLY A 236 0.03 9.30 -12.24
CA GLY A 236 1.19 10.15 -12.52
C GLY A 236 0.78 11.56 -12.90
N TYR A 237 -0.34 11.71 -13.63
CA TYR A 237 -0.92 13.02 -13.90
C TYR A 237 -1.35 13.71 -12.61
N MET A 238 -2.07 13.01 -11.72
CA MET A 238 -2.52 13.57 -10.45
C MET A 238 -1.34 13.98 -9.57
N GLN A 239 -0.26 13.19 -9.52
CA GLN A 239 0.94 13.57 -8.79
C GLN A 239 1.56 14.88 -9.30
N LEU A 240 1.55 15.09 -10.62
CA LEU A 240 1.98 16.35 -11.22
C LEU A 240 0.97 17.44 -10.85
N ALA A 241 -0.32 17.26 -11.15
CA ALA A 241 -1.37 18.27 -11.00
C ALA A 241 -1.56 18.77 -9.56
N THR A 242 -1.33 17.95 -8.54
CA THR A 242 -1.44 18.35 -7.13
C THR A 242 -0.19 19.03 -6.61
N GLY A 243 0.88 19.17 -7.41
CA GLY A 243 2.14 19.78 -6.97
C GLY A 243 2.83 19.06 -5.80
N THR A 244 2.32 17.89 -5.40
CA THR A 244 2.88 17.07 -4.32
C THR A 244 4.15 16.43 -4.83
N THR A 245 5.25 17.17 -4.78
CA THR A 245 6.57 16.55 -4.66
C THR A 245 6.57 15.89 -3.29
N PRO A 246 6.66 14.54 -3.19
CA PRO A 246 6.75 13.92 -1.89
C PRO A 246 8.00 14.50 -1.22
N ASP A 247 7.84 15.17 -0.09
CA ASP A 247 8.98 15.56 0.75
C ASP A 247 9.78 14.26 0.94
N PRO A 248 11.04 14.19 0.51
CA PRO A 248 11.85 12.99 0.70
C PRO A 248 11.92 12.54 2.17
N LYS A 249 11.62 13.46 3.10
CA LYS A 249 11.56 13.25 4.56
C LYS A 249 10.18 12.77 5.07
N SER A 250 9.09 12.83 4.30
CA SER A 250 7.74 12.41 4.70
C SER A 250 7.40 10.95 4.34
N LYS A 251 8.41 10.07 4.32
CA LYS A 251 8.16 8.64 4.03
C LYS A 251 7.60 7.96 5.26
N SER A 252 6.36 7.50 5.18
CA SER A 252 5.80 6.58 6.17
C SER A 252 6.64 5.31 6.27
N THR A 253 6.77 4.77 7.48
CA THR A 253 7.40 3.46 7.70
C THR A 253 6.35 2.38 7.78
N VAL A 254 6.68 1.21 7.25
CA VAL A 254 5.90 -0.02 7.42
C VAL A 254 6.75 -0.98 8.22
N THR A 255 6.24 -1.39 9.38
CA THR A 255 6.93 -2.34 10.25
C THR A 255 6.11 -3.61 10.40
N PHE A 256 6.77 -4.75 10.21
CA PHE A 256 6.18 -6.06 10.47
C PHE A 256 6.22 -6.37 11.96
N LEU A 257 5.07 -6.69 12.53
CA LEU A 257 4.90 -7.08 13.92
C LEU A 257 4.86 -8.61 14.07
N PRO A 258 4.99 -9.15 15.30
CA PRO A 258 4.96 -10.59 15.51
C PRO A 258 3.71 -11.25 14.92
N ILE A 259 3.90 -12.38 14.26
CA ILE A 259 2.82 -13.18 13.67
C ILE A 259 2.14 -13.99 14.78
N ILE A 260 0.82 -14.06 14.74
CA ILE A 260 0.05 -14.95 15.62
C ILE A 260 -0.14 -16.29 14.91
N ASP A 261 0.38 -17.37 15.51
CA ASP A 261 0.23 -18.74 15.02
C ASP A 261 -1.15 -19.33 15.41
N LEU A 262 -2.20 -18.64 14.96
CA LEU A 262 -3.59 -19.06 15.04
C LEU A 262 -4.26 -18.75 13.72
N THR A 263 -5.27 -19.54 13.36
CA THR A 263 -6.11 -19.25 12.19
C THR A 263 -6.67 -17.83 12.29
N PRO A 264 -6.40 -16.93 11.32
CA PRO A 264 -6.83 -15.54 11.34
C PRO A 264 -8.32 -15.34 11.58
N SER A 265 -9.14 -16.23 11.02
CA SER A 265 -10.59 -16.17 11.13
C SER A 265 -11.15 -16.64 12.48
N SER A 266 -10.29 -17.14 13.39
CA SER A 266 -10.67 -17.53 14.75
C SER A 266 -10.98 -16.30 15.61
N PRO A 267 -12.11 -16.28 16.35
CA PRO A 267 -12.43 -15.18 17.28
C PRO A 267 -11.32 -14.89 18.29
N THR A 268 -10.70 -15.93 18.88
CA THR A 268 -9.55 -15.80 19.78
C THR A 268 -8.37 -15.10 19.12
N CYS A 269 -8.10 -15.40 17.84
CA CYS A 269 -7.01 -14.77 17.09
C CYS A 269 -7.27 -13.28 16.87
N ILE A 270 -8.49 -12.93 16.42
CA ILE A 270 -8.91 -11.54 16.21
C ILE A 270 -8.89 -10.78 17.53
N TYR A 271 -9.41 -11.37 18.61
CA TYR A 271 -9.43 -10.74 19.93
C TYR A 271 -8.02 -10.49 20.48
N SER A 272 -7.13 -11.50 20.39
CA SER A 272 -5.71 -11.36 20.76
C SER A 272 -5.03 -10.26 19.94
N THR A 273 -5.33 -10.16 18.65
CA THR A 273 -4.83 -9.10 17.75
C THR A 273 -5.28 -7.71 18.22
N LEU A 274 -6.56 -7.55 18.54
CA LEU A 274 -7.13 -6.28 19.02
C LEU A 274 -6.50 -5.85 20.35
N GLN A 275 -6.40 -6.76 21.32
CA GLN A 275 -5.79 -6.51 22.61
C GLN A 275 -4.31 -6.13 22.48
N PHE A 276 -3.57 -6.83 21.63
CA PHE A 276 -2.18 -6.51 21.31
C PHE A 276 -2.04 -5.08 20.75
N ILE A 277 -2.86 -4.70 19.77
CA ILE A 277 -2.84 -3.36 19.18
C ILE A 277 -3.17 -2.29 20.21
N ILE A 278 -4.18 -2.51 21.06
CA ILE A 278 -4.54 -1.58 22.13
C ILE A 278 -3.36 -1.38 23.10
N ASN A 279 -2.66 -2.45 23.46
CA ASN A 279 -1.50 -2.38 24.35
C ASN A 279 -0.32 -1.67 23.69
N GLU A 280 -0.05 -1.91 22.40
CA GLU A 280 0.98 -1.19 21.65
C GLU A 280 0.64 0.31 21.51
N ALA A 281 -0.63 0.65 21.27
CA ALA A 281 -1.10 2.02 21.21
C ALA A 281 -0.94 2.75 22.56
N LYS A 282 -1.22 2.07 23.69
CA LYS A 282 -0.98 2.62 25.03
C LYS A 282 0.50 2.94 25.26
N LYS A 283 1.40 2.04 24.87
CA LYS A 283 2.86 2.29 24.92
C LYS A 283 3.25 3.47 24.03
N ALA A 284 2.53 3.67 22.92
CA ALA A 284 2.75 4.76 21.97
C ALA A 284 2.25 6.14 22.44
N GLY A 285 1.43 6.22 23.49
CA GLY A 285 0.66 7.43 23.79
C GLY A 285 -0.42 7.74 22.75
N ILE A 286 -0.87 6.75 21.97
CA ILE A 286 -1.95 6.88 21.00
C ILE A 286 -3.29 6.76 21.73
N THR A 287 -4.09 7.81 21.66
CA THR A 287 -5.37 7.89 22.38
C THR A 287 -6.40 6.90 21.84
N THR A 288 -6.56 6.85 20.52
CA THR A 288 -7.54 5.97 19.88
C THR A 288 -6.84 5.15 18.78
N PRO A 289 -6.54 3.86 19.03
CA PRO A 289 -5.96 3.01 18.01
C PRO A 289 -6.94 2.76 16.85
N SER A 290 -6.40 2.51 15.66
CA SER A 290 -7.17 2.02 14.53
C SER A 290 -6.54 0.78 13.91
N VAL A 291 -7.39 -0.15 13.49
CA VAL A 291 -6.97 -1.39 12.83
C VAL A 291 -7.75 -1.58 11.55
N THR A 292 -7.07 -1.93 10.47
CA THR A 292 -7.69 -2.26 9.18
C THR A 292 -7.69 -3.77 8.97
N PHE A 293 -8.85 -4.31 8.56
CA PHE A 293 -9.04 -5.72 8.23
C PHE A 293 -9.71 -5.86 6.85
N ASP A 294 -9.51 -7.00 6.18
CA ASP A 294 -10.34 -7.40 5.05
C ASP A 294 -11.81 -7.61 5.48
N GLN A 295 -12.74 -7.69 4.53
CA GLN A 295 -14.18 -7.68 4.86
C GLN A 295 -14.62 -8.81 5.81
N PRO A 296 -14.20 -10.09 5.63
CA PRO A 296 -14.56 -11.16 6.55
C PRO A 296 -14.04 -10.97 7.97
N LEU A 297 -12.76 -10.57 8.12
CA LEU A 297 -12.18 -10.34 9.44
C LEU A 297 -12.76 -9.08 10.08
N TRP A 298 -12.97 -8.02 9.30
CA TRP A 298 -13.59 -6.76 9.74
C TRP A 298 -14.95 -7.01 10.39
N LEU A 299 -15.81 -7.82 9.76
CA LEU A 299 -17.14 -8.10 10.31
C LEU A 299 -17.07 -8.82 11.67
N LYS A 300 -16.15 -9.78 11.81
CA LYS A 300 -15.93 -10.49 13.09
C LYS A 300 -15.35 -9.55 14.15
N ALA A 301 -14.36 -8.74 13.78
CA ALA A 301 -13.75 -7.74 14.66
C ALA A 301 -14.77 -6.73 15.17
N MET A 302 -15.66 -6.23 14.31
CA MET A 302 -16.76 -5.34 14.71
C MET A 302 -17.67 -5.98 15.76
N GLY A 303 -17.96 -7.27 15.64
CA GLY A 303 -18.71 -8.03 16.64
C GLY A 303 -18.01 -8.06 17.98
N ILE A 304 -16.73 -8.45 17.99
CA ILE A 304 -15.89 -8.54 19.19
C ILE A 304 -15.74 -7.16 19.87
N ILE A 305 -15.47 -6.11 19.09
CA ILE A 305 -15.30 -4.74 19.60
C ILE A 305 -16.55 -4.26 20.33
N LYS A 306 -17.75 -4.52 19.78
CA LYS A 306 -19.00 -4.14 20.42
C LYS A 306 -19.33 -5.00 21.63
N GLU A 307 -19.04 -6.30 21.59
CA GLU A 307 -19.31 -7.22 22.69
C GLU A 307 -18.43 -6.92 23.91
N GLU A 308 -17.13 -6.71 23.68
CA GLU A 308 -16.13 -6.44 24.73
C GLU A 308 -15.95 -4.95 25.03
N SER A 309 -16.69 -4.06 24.35
CA SER A 309 -16.58 -2.60 24.49
C SER A 309 -15.14 -2.08 24.35
N LEU A 310 -14.43 -2.58 23.33
CA LEU A 310 -13.03 -2.24 23.10
C LEU A 310 -12.88 -0.81 22.56
N ASP A 311 -11.92 -0.08 23.11
CA ASP A 311 -11.54 1.26 22.66
C ASP A 311 -10.57 1.19 21.47
N ILE A 312 -11.11 0.81 20.31
CA ILE A 312 -10.37 0.71 19.04
C ILE A 312 -11.32 0.88 17.86
N VAL A 313 -10.87 1.60 16.83
CA VAL A 313 -11.63 1.83 15.60
C VAL A 313 -11.24 0.81 14.53
N CYS A 314 -12.22 0.05 14.03
CA CYS A 314 -12.00 -0.96 13.00
C CYS A 314 -12.37 -0.42 11.60
N ARG A 315 -11.38 -0.34 10.70
CA ARG A 315 -11.53 0.15 9.33
C ARG A 315 -11.68 -1.00 8.34
N LEU A 316 -12.58 -0.84 7.38
CA LEU A 316 -12.77 -1.79 6.28
C LEU A 316 -11.63 -1.63 5.27
N GLY A 317 -11.00 -2.74 4.87
CA GLY A 317 -9.86 -2.75 3.97
C GLY A 317 -10.15 -2.15 2.60
N GLY A 318 -9.56 -0.99 2.32
CA GLY A 318 -9.77 -0.24 1.08
C GLY A 318 -9.33 -0.99 -0.18
N PHE A 319 -8.20 -1.70 -0.13
CA PHE A 319 -7.69 -2.47 -1.27
C PHE A 319 -8.67 -3.54 -1.75
N HIS A 320 -9.16 -4.38 -0.84
CA HIS A 320 -10.13 -5.44 -1.15
C HIS A 320 -11.52 -4.89 -1.49
N THR A 321 -11.89 -3.73 -0.92
CA THR A 321 -13.12 -3.01 -1.29
C THR A 321 -13.04 -2.55 -2.75
N LEU A 322 -11.96 -1.90 -3.14
CA LEU A 322 -11.75 -1.44 -4.52
C LEU A 322 -11.66 -2.62 -5.50
N MET A 323 -10.95 -3.69 -5.14
CA MET A 323 -10.87 -4.94 -5.91
C MET A 323 -12.27 -5.52 -6.19
N SER A 324 -13.10 -5.59 -5.15
CA SER A 324 -14.48 -6.08 -5.28
C SER A 324 -15.33 -5.16 -6.15
N PHE A 325 -15.12 -3.85 -6.07
CA PHE A 325 -15.85 -2.86 -6.87
C PHE A 325 -15.51 -2.96 -8.35
N VAL A 326 -14.22 -3.13 -8.68
CA VAL A 326 -13.78 -3.44 -10.06
C VAL A 326 -14.44 -4.72 -10.58
N GLY A 327 -14.47 -5.79 -9.77
CA GLY A 327 -15.18 -7.02 -10.13
C GLY A 327 -16.70 -6.82 -10.35
N SER A 328 -17.31 -5.91 -9.61
CA SER A 328 -18.73 -5.54 -9.77
C SER A 328 -18.97 -4.79 -11.08
N ILE A 329 -18.08 -3.85 -11.45
CA ILE A 329 -18.12 -3.18 -12.76
C ILE A 329 -17.98 -4.23 -13.87
N GLY A 330 -17.04 -5.16 -13.74
CA GLY A 330 -16.87 -6.26 -14.68
C GLY A 330 -18.12 -7.12 -14.83
N THR A 331 -18.80 -7.44 -13.72
CA THR A 331 -20.07 -8.17 -13.72
C THR A 331 -21.17 -7.41 -14.45
N MET A 332 -21.27 -6.10 -14.23
CA MET A 332 -22.25 -5.24 -14.92
C MET A 332 -21.97 -5.13 -16.42
N MET A 333 -20.69 -5.08 -16.81
CA MET A 333 -20.25 -4.93 -18.20
C MET A 333 -20.19 -6.24 -18.97
N LYS A 334 -20.54 -7.37 -18.33
CA LYS A 334 -20.50 -8.68 -18.97
C LYS A 334 -21.34 -8.69 -20.25
N GLY A 335 -20.68 -9.02 -21.37
CA GLY A 335 -21.34 -9.10 -22.68
C GLY A 335 -21.63 -7.74 -23.33
N SER A 336 -21.10 -6.63 -22.78
CA SER A 336 -21.18 -5.30 -23.41
C SER A 336 -20.17 -5.11 -24.56
N GLY A 337 -19.25 -6.08 -24.73
CA GLY A 337 -18.08 -5.94 -25.60
C GLY A 337 -16.86 -5.33 -24.90
N LEU A 338 -16.92 -5.07 -23.59
CA LEU A 338 -15.75 -4.62 -22.82
C LEU A 338 -14.64 -5.67 -22.85
N GLU A 339 -14.96 -6.96 -22.73
CA GLU A 339 -13.97 -8.05 -22.86
C GLU A 339 -13.21 -7.95 -24.18
N LEU A 340 -13.94 -7.88 -25.31
CA LEU A 340 -13.38 -7.80 -26.66
C LEU A 340 -12.50 -6.55 -26.82
N LEU A 341 -12.93 -5.40 -26.31
CA LEU A 341 -12.12 -4.18 -26.34
C LEU A 341 -10.82 -4.34 -25.56
N LEU A 342 -10.85 -5.02 -24.42
CA LEU A 342 -9.65 -5.23 -23.60
C LEU A 342 -8.72 -6.29 -24.20
N GLU A 343 -9.24 -7.24 -24.97
CA GLU A 343 -8.45 -8.25 -25.70
C GLU A 343 -7.56 -7.64 -26.80
N GLU A 344 -7.91 -6.45 -27.31
CA GLU A 344 -7.03 -5.69 -28.22
C GLU A 344 -5.75 -5.16 -27.53
N MET A 345 -5.77 -5.04 -26.20
CA MET A 345 -4.64 -4.51 -25.41
C MET A 345 -3.93 -5.56 -24.55
N TYR A 346 -4.64 -6.62 -24.18
CA TYR A 346 -4.18 -7.65 -23.24
C TYR A 346 -4.51 -9.03 -23.76
N ALA A 347 -3.69 -10.03 -23.45
CA ALA A 347 -4.00 -11.41 -23.80
C ALA A 347 -5.32 -11.88 -23.13
N GLU A 348 -6.11 -12.68 -23.85
CA GLU A 348 -7.43 -13.20 -23.43
C GLU A 348 -7.44 -13.74 -21.98
N ASN A 349 -6.48 -14.60 -21.64
CA ASN A 349 -6.36 -15.14 -20.28
C ASN A 349 -6.19 -14.07 -19.20
N SER A 350 -5.54 -12.94 -19.51
CA SER A 350 -5.36 -11.83 -18.59
C SER A 350 -6.64 -11.00 -18.42
N VAL A 351 -7.44 -10.85 -19.47
CA VAL A 351 -8.69 -10.07 -19.45
C VAL A 351 -9.68 -10.63 -18.43
N SER A 352 -9.80 -11.96 -18.33
CA SER A 352 -10.65 -12.60 -17.32
C SER A 352 -10.24 -12.28 -15.86
N GLN A 353 -8.93 -12.25 -15.58
CA GLN A 353 -8.40 -11.92 -14.24
C GLN A 353 -8.51 -10.43 -13.94
N LEU A 354 -8.38 -9.61 -14.96
CA LEU A 354 -8.49 -8.16 -14.90
C LEU A 354 -9.93 -7.72 -14.57
N ILE A 355 -10.90 -8.20 -15.34
CA ILE A 355 -12.33 -7.84 -15.20
C ILE A 355 -12.90 -8.37 -13.88
N SER A 356 -12.39 -9.49 -13.37
CA SER A 356 -12.75 -9.99 -12.03
C SER A 356 -12.11 -9.21 -10.87
N GLY A 357 -11.25 -8.23 -11.16
CA GLY A 357 -10.55 -7.41 -10.16
C GLY A 357 -9.30 -8.06 -9.56
N LYS A 358 -9.00 -9.33 -9.86
CA LYS A 358 -7.85 -10.06 -9.28
C LYS A 358 -6.50 -9.49 -9.68
N GLU A 359 -6.39 -8.93 -10.89
CA GLU A 359 -5.21 -8.19 -11.35
C GLU A 359 -5.43 -6.67 -11.29
N ILE A 360 -5.67 -6.16 -10.08
CA ILE A 360 -6.14 -4.78 -9.86
C ILE A 360 -5.30 -3.71 -10.57
N ALA A 361 -3.96 -3.82 -10.58
CA ALA A 361 -3.10 -2.83 -11.22
C ALA A 361 -3.31 -2.77 -12.75
N ARG A 362 -3.56 -3.93 -13.38
CA ARG A 362 -3.92 -3.98 -14.81
C ARG A 362 -5.35 -3.52 -15.02
N ALA A 363 -6.27 -3.88 -14.12
CA ALA A 363 -7.69 -3.49 -14.20
C ALA A 363 -7.89 -1.99 -14.13
N LEU A 364 -7.26 -1.32 -13.18
CA LEU A 364 -7.30 0.14 -13.08
C LEU A 364 -6.75 0.79 -14.35
N ARG A 365 -5.62 0.30 -14.88
CA ARG A 365 -5.04 0.82 -16.13
C ARG A 365 -6.00 0.66 -17.30
N ALA A 366 -6.51 -0.55 -17.50
CA ALA A 366 -7.45 -0.86 -18.58
C ALA A 366 -8.71 -0.01 -18.50
N PHE A 367 -9.37 0.06 -17.34
CA PHE A 367 -10.62 0.79 -17.18
C PHE A 367 -10.43 2.30 -17.37
N MET A 368 -9.34 2.88 -16.83
CA MET A 368 -9.00 4.29 -17.04
C MET A 368 -8.66 4.58 -18.51
N SER A 369 -7.94 3.68 -19.20
CA SER A 369 -7.66 3.83 -20.64
C SER A 369 -8.93 3.74 -21.49
N THR A 370 -9.82 2.80 -21.19
CA THR A 370 -11.13 2.70 -21.86
C THR A 370 -11.96 3.97 -21.61
N GLN A 371 -12.01 4.48 -20.38
CA GLN A 371 -12.70 5.73 -20.07
C GLN A 371 -12.11 6.90 -20.87
N SER A 372 -10.78 7.03 -20.94
CA SER A 372 -10.14 8.08 -21.73
C SER A 372 -10.46 7.98 -23.23
N ALA A 373 -10.46 6.77 -23.79
CA ALA A 373 -10.84 6.57 -25.20
C ALA A 373 -12.29 7.02 -25.46
N LEU A 374 -13.23 6.64 -24.59
CA LEU A 374 -14.63 7.08 -24.68
C LEU A 374 -14.77 8.59 -24.49
N MET A 375 -14.02 9.19 -23.57
CA MET A 375 -14.03 10.63 -23.37
C MET A 375 -13.48 11.38 -24.57
N THR A 376 -12.43 10.88 -25.23
CA THR A 376 -11.91 11.45 -26.48
C THR A 376 -12.99 11.49 -27.56
N LEU A 377 -13.78 10.43 -27.73
CA LEU A 377 -14.91 10.41 -28.68
C LEU A 377 -16.01 11.41 -28.32
N ILE A 378 -16.28 11.61 -27.03
CA ILE A 378 -17.26 12.62 -26.58
C ILE A 378 -16.72 14.04 -26.85
N ILE A 379 -15.44 14.30 -26.55
CA ILE A 379 -14.80 15.59 -26.81
C ILE A 379 -14.79 15.89 -28.32
N GLU A 380 -14.50 14.89 -29.16
CA GLU A 380 -14.53 14.99 -30.62
C GLU A 380 -15.93 15.41 -31.10
N ASN A 381 -16.99 14.70 -30.66
CA ASN A 381 -18.37 15.04 -30.99
C ASN A 381 -18.77 16.47 -30.57
N VAL A 382 -18.28 16.93 -29.41
CA VAL A 382 -18.52 18.29 -28.93
C VAL A 382 -17.74 19.31 -29.76
N SER A 383 -16.49 19.01 -30.11
CA SER A 383 -15.61 19.87 -30.91
C SER A 383 -16.11 20.01 -32.36
N ASP A 384 -16.58 18.94 -32.98
CA ASP A 384 -17.11 18.95 -34.35
C ASP A 384 -18.34 19.85 -34.50
N ARG A 385 -19.15 19.93 -33.45
CA ARG A 385 -20.32 20.82 -33.39
C ARG A 385 -19.97 22.26 -33.00
N ASN A 386 -18.75 22.51 -32.52
CA ASN A 386 -18.28 23.82 -32.04
C ASN A 386 -16.84 24.10 -32.54
N PRO A 387 -16.63 24.49 -33.81
CA PRO A 387 -15.30 24.51 -34.43
C PRO A 387 -14.25 25.41 -33.76
N GLU A 388 -14.65 26.48 -33.07
CA GLU A 388 -13.70 27.41 -32.44
C GLU A 388 -13.33 27.06 -30.99
N LEU A 389 -14.14 26.21 -30.33
CA LEU A 389 -14.20 25.84 -28.91
C LEU A 389 -13.04 26.39 -28.03
N PRO A 390 -13.08 27.69 -27.66
CA PRO A 390 -11.99 28.33 -26.92
C PRO A 390 -11.78 27.70 -25.54
N GLU A 391 -12.84 27.16 -24.94
CA GLU A 391 -12.75 26.45 -23.67
C GLU A 391 -11.86 25.21 -23.76
N LEU A 392 -11.93 24.45 -24.86
CA LEU A 392 -11.06 23.28 -25.07
C LEU A 392 -9.59 23.70 -25.21
N LYS A 393 -9.32 24.76 -25.99
CA LYS A 393 -7.95 25.30 -26.13
C LYS A 393 -7.37 25.75 -24.79
N SER A 394 -8.17 26.46 -23.99
CA SER A 394 -7.77 26.88 -22.64
C SER A 394 -7.41 25.67 -21.77
N LEU A 395 -8.23 24.62 -21.77
CA LEU A 395 -7.96 23.39 -21.01
C LEU A 395 -6.71 22.64 -21.51
N GLN A 396 -6.41 22.69 -22.80
CA GLN A 396 -5.18 22.12 -23.37
C GLN A 396 -3.93 22.89 -22.91
N GLU A 397 -3.96 24.21 -22.93
CA GLU A 397 -2.87 25.06 -22.40
C GLU A 397 -2.63 24.79 -20.91
N PHE A 398 -3.71 24.58 -20.16
CA PHE A 398 -3.62 24.21 -18.75
C PHE A 398 -3.02 22.80 -18.55
N HIS A 399 -3.43 21.84 -19.35
CA HIS A 399 -2.82 20.51 -19.35
C HIS A 399 -1.30 20.61 -19.58
N ASP A 400 -0.88 21.34 -20.60
CA ASP A 400 0.54 21.47 -20.95
C ASP A 400 1.33 22.17 -19.82
N THR A 401 0.74 23.16 -19.16
CA THR A 401 1.34 23.80 -17.96
C THR A 401 1.58 22.80 -16.81
N ILE A 402 0.65 21.85 -16.60
CA ILE A 402 0.83 20.77 -15.60
C ILE A 402 1.99 19.87 -16.02
N MET A 403 2.01 19.47 -17.29
CA MET A 403 3.01 18.55 -17.83
C MET A 403 4.42 19.11 -17.84
N ASP A 404 4.57 20.43 -18.03
CA ASP A 404 5.85 21.14 -17.98
C ASP A 404 6.35 21.39 -16.55
N GLY A 405 5.54 21.09 -15.53
CA GLY A 405 5.90 21.29 -14.12
C GLY A 405 6.07 22.77 -13.72
N THR A 406 5.57 23.70 -14.54
CA THR A 406 5.68 25.15 -14.33
C THR A 406 4.49 25.73 -13.56
N HIS A 407 3.64 24.87 -12.99
CA HIS A 407 2.44 25.26 -12.26
C HIS A 407 2.71 25.60 -10.78
N SER A 408 1.99 26.59 -10.24
CA SER A 408 1.95 26.91 -8.81
C SER A 408 0.62 26.45 -8.20
N GLN A 409 0.64 25.82 -7.02
CA GLN A 409 -0.55 25.26 -6.37
C GLN A 409 -1.72 26.27 -6.21
N ASP A 410 -1.42 27.53 -5.88
CA ASP A 410 -2.41 28.63 -5.72
C ASP A 410 -3.16 29.01 -7.01
N LYS A 411 -2.57 28.76 -8.19
CA LYS A 411 -3.17 29.10 -9.50
C LYS A 411 -4.19 28.04 -9.96
N PHE A 412 -4.21 26.87 -9.30
CA PHE A 412 -4.95 25.68 -9.76
C PHE A 412 -6.28 25.47 -9.03
N GLU A 413 -6.39 25.79 -7.75
CA GLU A 413 -7.70 25.87 -7.08
C GLU A 413 -8.60 26.92 -7.78
N SER A 414 -8.02 28.03 -8.25
CA SER A 414 -8.73 29.04 -9.03
C SER A 414 -9.14 28.61 -10.43
N LEU A 415 -8.45 27.65 -11.05
CA LEU A 415 -8.65 27.23 -12.45
C LEU A 415 -9.97 26.49 -12.65
N THR A 416 -10.31 25.69 -11.66
CA THR A 416 -11.54 24.89 -11.66
C THR A 416 -12.78 25.74 -11.37
N SER A 417 -12.53 26.98 -10.94
CA SER A 417 -13.51 28.05 -10.81
C SER A 417 -13.58 28.95 -12.05
N THR A 418 -12.77 28.69 -13.10
CA THR A 418 -12.82 29.47 -14.35
C THR A 418 -14.11 29.19 -15.11
N GLU A 419 -14.55 30.20 -15.85
CA GLU A 419 -15.76 30.11 -16.66
C GLU A 419 -15.57 29.13 -17.82
N GLU A 420 -14.36 29.05 -18.38
CA GLU A 420 -13.97 28.13 -19.45
C GLU A 420 -14.11 26.67 -18.99
N TYR A 421 -13.54 26.34 -17.83
CA TYR A 421 -13.66 25.01 -17.24
C TYR A 421 -15.12 24.62 -16.99
N ARG A 422 -15.89 25.53 -16.40
CA ARG A 422 -17.30 25.30 -16.08
C ARG A 422 -18.14 25.08 -17.34
N LYS A 423 -17.96 25.91 -18.37
CA LYS A 423 -18.65 25.79 -19.65
C LYS A 423 -18.31 24.47 -20.35
N PHE A 424 -17.03 24.12 -20.44
CA PHE A 424 -16.62 22.88 -21.08
C PHE A 424 -17.17 21.64 -20.36
N THR A 425 -17.08 21.62 -19.02
CA THR A 425 -17.65 20.55 -18.20
C THR A 425 -19.15 20.40 -18.41
N GLU A 426 -19.87 21.53 -18.51
CA GLU A 426 -21.31 21.53 -18.78
C GLU A 426 -21.64 21.03 -20.20
N MET A 427 -20.81 21.35 -21.20
CA MET A 427 -20.96 20.82 -22.56
C MET A 427 -20.78 19.30 -22.60
N ILE A 428 -19.74 18.78 -21.93
CA ILE A 428 -19.52 17.33 -21.80
C ILE A 428 -20.68 16.66 -21.07
N ARG A 429 -21.19 17.26 -19.99
CA ARG A 429 -22.35 16.75 -19.24
C ARG A 429 -23.61 16.69 -20.11
N LYS A 430 -23.88 17.74 -20.89
CA LYS A 430 -25.01 17.78 -21.82
C LYS A 430 -24.88 16.73 -22.91
N GLU A 431 -23.70 16.54 -23.49
CA GLU A 431 -23.49 15.52 -24.51
C GLU A 431 -23.67 14.10 -23.94
N LYS A 432 -23.10 13.82 -22.76
CA LYS A 432 -23.36 12.55 -22.04
C LYS A 432 -24.86 12.34 -21.84
N SER A 433 -25.57 13.34 -21.32
CA SER A 433 -27.02 13.24 -21.05
C SER A 433 -27.82 12.93 -22.32
N LYS A 434 -27.56 13.67 -23.40
CA LYS A 434 -28.15 13.43 -24.72
C LYS A 434 -27.91 11.99 -25.19
N LEU A 435 -26.66 11.52 -25.16
CA LEU A 435 -26.31 10.15 -25.56
C LEU A 435 -27.05 9.10 -24.71
N THR A 436 -27.20 9.31 -23.40
CA THR A 436 -27.94 8.37 -22.53
C THR A 436 -29.44 8.31 -22.83
N GLU A 437 -30.03 9.40 -23.31
CA GLU A 437 -31.45 9.46 -23.70
C GLU A 437 -31.68 8.79 -25.06
N GLU A 438 -30.75 8.96 -25.99
CA GLU A 438 -30.86 8.43 -27.37
C GLU A 438 -30.52 6.94 -27.48
N SER A 439 -29.64 6.40 -26.64
CA SER A 439 -29.14 5.03 -26.78
C SER A 439 -28.97 4.29 -25.46
N ARG A 440 -29.57 3.10 -25.37
CA ARG A 440 -29.37 2.17 -24.24
C ARG A 440 -27.92 1.72 -24.12
N THR A 441 -27.24 1.53 -25.24
CA THR A 441 -25.81 1.15 -25.26
C THR A 441 -24.96 2.29 -24.73
N ALA A 442 -25.19 3.52 -25.19
CA ALA A 442 -24.47 4.68 -24.67
C ALA A 442 -24.75 4.87 -23.18
N LYS A 443 -25.98 4.67 -22.72
CA LYS A 443 -26.34 4.69 -21.29
C LYS A 443 -25.52 3.70 -20.45
N LEU A 444 -25.30 2.48 -20.94
CA LEU A 444 -24.47 1.48 -20.26
C LEU A 444 -23.00 1.93 -20.19
N TRP A 445 -22.44 2.40 -21.30
CA TRP A 445 -21.03 2.84 -21.35
C TRP A 445 -20.78 4.13 -20.57
N ILE A 446 -21.74 5.04 -20.51
CA ILE A 446 -21.67 6.23 -19.66
C ILE A 446 -21.71 5.82 -18.17
N ALA A 447 -22.58 4.86 -17.80
CA ALA A 447 -22.58 4.32 -16.44
C ALA A 447 -21.23 3.66 -16.09
N PHE A 448 -20.58 2.95 -17.03
CA PHE A 448 -19.22 2.46 -16.84
C PHE A 448 -18.24 3.59 -16.54
N MET A 449 -18.27 4.68 -17.34
CA MET A 449 -17.41 5.85 -17.09
C MET A 449 -17.65 6.44 -15.69
N ASP A 450 -18.91 6.55 -15.26
CA ASP A 450 -19.25 7.09 -13.94
C ASP A 450 -18.72 6.18 -12.80
N TYR A 451 -18.71 4.85 -12.96
CA TYR A 451 -18.09 3.96 -11.97
C TYR A 451 -16.56 4.03 -11.98
N VAL A 452 -15.93 4.29 -13.13
CA VAL A 452 -14.48 4.58 -13.19
C VAL A 452 -14.17 5.92 -12.50
N ASP A 453 -15.07 6.91 -12.56
CA ASP A 453 -14.95 8.14 -11.76
C ASP A 453 -15.02 7.85 -10.26
N VAL A 454 -15.88 6.93 -9.80
CA VAL A 454 -15.92 6.49 -8.40
C VAL A 454 -14.61 5.80 -7.98
N ILE A 455 -13.99 5.00 -8.86
CA ILE A 455 -12.66 4.42 -8.62
C ILE A 455 -11.62 5.52 -8.40
N LYS A 456 -11.55 6.50 -9.30
CA LYS A 456 -10.60 7.61 -9.22
C LYS A 456 -10.81 8.43 -7.95
N MET A 457 -12.06 8.74 -7.63
CA MET A 457 -12.44 9.43 -6.40
C MET A 457 -11.99 8.68 -5.13
N PHE A 458 -12.21 7.36 -5.08
CA PHE A 458 -11.76 6.52 -3.97
C PHE A 458 -10.24 6.55 -3.81
N ILE A 459 -9.50 6.36 -4.91
CA ILE A 459 -8.03 6.40 -4.89
C ILE A 459 -7.52 7.77 -4.49
N PHE A 460 -8.12 8.85 -5.01
CA PHE A 460 -7.74 10.21 -4.66
C PHE A 460 -7.92 10.45 -3.16
N ALA A 461 -9.09 10.12 -2.60
CA ALA A 461 -9.40 10.29 -1.19
C ALA A 461 -8.39 9.58 -0.28
N GLU A 462 -8.06 8.31 -0.58
CA GLU A 462 -7.07 7.54 0.17
C GLU A 462 -5.65 8.12 0.08
N ARG A 463 -5.30 8.76 -1.03
CA ARG A 463 -3.96 9.35 -1.24
C ARG A 463 -3.81 10.75 -0.66
N THR A 464 -4.90 11.51 -0.55
CA THR A 464 -4.91 12.87 0.00
C THR A 464 -5.40 12.91 1.45
N SER A 465 -5.72 11.76 2.04
CA SER A 465 -6.34 11.65 3.37
C SER A 465 -7.67 12.41 3.49
N ASP A 466 -8.40 12.61 2.39
CA ASP A 466 -9.69 13.31 2.43
C ASP A 466 -10.79 12.38 2.96
N TRP A 467 -11.05 12.48 4.27
CA TRP A 467 -12.00 11.61 4.95
C TRP A 467 -13.43 11.72 4.41
N GLN A 468 -13.87 12.92 4.05
CA GLN A 468 -15.23 13.13 3.57
C GLN A 468 -15.40 12.56 2.16
N LEU A 469 -14.41 12.77 1.30
CA LEU A 469 -14.39 12.20 -0.04
C LEU A 469 -14.31 10.67 0.00
N HIS A 470 -13.56 10.11 0.95
CA HIS A 470 -13.50 8.67 1.17
C HIS A 470 -14.89 8.10 1.46
N LEU A 471 -15.60 8.70 2.42
CA LEU A 471 -16.96 8.25 2.77
C LEU A 471 -17.95 8.45 1.62
N LEU A 472 -17.81 9.52 0.83
CA LEU A 472 -18.60 9.72 -0.38
C LEU A 472 -18.31 8.62 -1.42
N ALA A 473 -17.05 8.28 -1.63
CA ALA A 473 -16.64 7.22 -2.55
C ALA A 473 -17.17 5.86 -2.14
N VAL A 474 -17.01 5.48 -0.86
CA VAL A 474 -17.56 4.22 -0.34
C VAL A 474 -19.09 4.21 -0.45
N THR A 475 -19.76 5.35 -0.25
CA THR A 475 -21.22 5.46 -0.43
C THR A 475 -21.63 5.22 -1.89
N ASN A 476 -20.90 5.80 -2.86
CA ASN A 476 -21.19 5.64 -4.29
C ASN A 476 -20.93 4.21 -4.79
N ILE A 477 -20.04 3.47 -4.14
CA ILE A 477 -19.78 2.05 -4.41
C ILE A 477 -21.00 1.16 -4.04
N LEU A 478 -21.79 1.53 -3.02
CA LEU A 478 -22.84 0.68 -2.43
C LEU A 478 -23.89 0.21 -3.44
N ASN A 479 -24.32 1.11 -4.33
CA ASN A 479 -25.37 0.82 -5.30
C ASN A 479 -24.97 -0.32 -6.23
N LEU A 480 -23.73 -0.29 -6.74
CA LEU A 480 -23.26 -1.31 -7.66
C LEU A 480 -23.05 -2.65 -6.95
N PHE A 481 -22.54 -2.64 -5.71
CA PHE A 481 -22.43 -3.87 -4.91
C PHE A 481 -23.78 -4.54 -4.69
N ALA A 482 -24.81 -3.77 -4.39
CA ALA A 482 -26.17 -4.29 -4.25
C ALA A 482 -26.69 -4.85 -5.58
N ALA A 483 -26.53 -4.09 -6.68
CA ALA A 483 -27.05 -4.46 -8.00
C ALA A 483 -26.40 -5.73 -8.59
N THR A 484 -25.12 -5.97 -8.28
CA THR A 484 -24.33 -7.08 -8.83
C THR A 484 -24.26 -8.31 -7.91
N GLY A 485 -24.97 -8.28 -6.77
CA GLY A 485 -25.02 -9.41 -5.84
C GLY A 485 -23.81 -9.54 -4.90
N HIS A 486 -22.94 -8.53 -4.82
CA HIS A 486 -21.83 -8.46 -3.85
C HIS A 486 -22.33 -8.08 -2.43
N ILE A 487 -23.27 -8.88 -1.92
CA ILE A 487 -24.09 -8.53 -0.74
C ILE A 487 -23.29 -8.37 0.56
N HIS A 488 -22.21 -9.14 0.73
CA HIS A 488 -21.35 -9.06 1.92
C HIS A 488 -20.64 -7.71 1.99
N TYR A 489 -20.03 -7.29 0.89
CA TYR A 489 -19.42 -5.96 0.78
C TYR A 489 -20.47 -4.86 0.83
N ALA A 490 -21.63 -5.00 0.20
CA ALA A 490 -22.72 -4.02 0.31
C ALA A 490 -23.14 -3.77 1.77
N LYS A 491 -23.33 -4.84 2.55
CA LYS A 491 -23.69 -4.75 3.98
C LYS A 491 -22.57 -4.15 4.83
N SER A 492 -21.34 -4.64 4.67
CA SER A 492 -20.19 -4.18 5.44
C SER A 492 -19.84 -2.73 5.12
N ALA A 493 -19.78 -2.34 3.84
CA ALA A 493 -19.50 -0.96 3.44
C ALA A 493 -20.60 0.00 3.91
N ARG A 494 -21.87 -0.41 3.88
CA ARG A 494 -22.98 0.40 4.42
C ARG A 494 -22.81 0.66 5.92
N LEU A 495 -22.54 -0.39 6.68
CA LEU A 495 -22.28 -0.29 8.12
C LEU A 495 -21.02 0.54 8.41
N TYR A 496 -19.97 0.35 7.62
CA TYR A 496 -18.73 1.11 7.72
C TYR A 496 -18.97 2.61 7.54
N VAL A 497 -19.67 3.03 6.47
CA VAL A 497 -20.02 4.45 6.25
C VAL A 497 -20.82 5.00 7.43
N GLN A 498 -21.79 4.24 7.95
CA GLN A 498 -22.60 4.67 9.09
C GLN A 498 -21.77 4.94 10.34
N GLU A 499 -20.84 4.05 10.67
CA GLU A 499 -20.00 4.19 11.87
C GLU A 499 -18.93 5.27 11.68
N MET A 500 -18.29 5.33 10.50
CA MET A 500 -17.22 6.28 10.21
C MET A 500 -17.69 7.73 10.07
N ARG A 501 -18.96 7.97 9.73
CA ARG A 501 -19.55 9.32 9.76
C ARG A 501 -19.60 9.92 11.16
N LYS A 502 -19.70 9.09 12.19
CA LYS A 502 -19.70 9.52 13.59
C LYS A 502 -18.29 9.62 14.15
N LEU A 503 -17.25 9.34 13.37
CA LEU A 503 -15.87 9.37 13.84
C LEU A 503 -15.48 10.74 14.44
N PRO A 504 -15.84 11.90 13.85
CA PRO A 504 -15.53 13.21 14.42
C PRO A 504 -16.13 13.42 15.82
N GLU A 505 -17.28 12.82 16.09
CA GLU A 505 -18.02 12.95 17.36
C GLU A 505 -17.56 11.93 18.41
N THR A 506 -17.31 10.69 17.96
CA THR A 506 -17.01 9.55 18.84
C THR A 506 -15.52 9.40 19.15
N HIS A 507 -14.65 9.75 18.19
CA HIS A 507 -13.20 9.60 18.29
C HIS A 507 -12.49 10.81 17.62
N PRO A 508 -12.69 12.02 18.16
CA PRO A 508 -12.16 13.26 17.56
C PRO A 508 -10.63 13.24 17.39
N TRP A 509 -9.92 12.61 18.33
CA TRP A 509 -8.47 12.46 18.23
C TRP A 509 -8.08 11.68 16.98
N LEU A 510 -8.70 10.52 16.72
CA LEU A 510 -8.38 9.73 15.54
C LEU A 510 -8.75 10.49 14.27
N TYR A 511 -9.93 11.12 14.25
CA TYR A 511 -10.39 11.90 13.10
C TYR A 511 -9.34 12.93 12.67
N GLN A 512 -8.81 13.74 13.59
CA GLN A 512 -7.79 14.76 13.31
C GLN A 512 -6.49 14.22 12.68
N HIS A 513 -6.16 12.94 12.89
CA HIS A 513 -4.94 12.32 12.36
C HIS A 513 -5.18 11.54 11.06
N VAL A 514 -6.44 11.28 10.70
CA VAL A 514 -6.80 10.57 9.46
C VAL A 514 -7.52 11.44 8.43
N SER A 515 -7.83 12.69 8.78
CA SER A 515 -8.58 13.66 7.96
C SER A 515 -7.72 14.79 7.41
#